data_AF-A0A2S2QMU9-F1
#
_entry.id   AF-A0A2S2QMU9-F1
#
_cell.length_a   1.000
_cell.length_b   1.000
_cell.length_c   1.000
_cell.angle_alpha   90.00
_cell.angle_beta   90.00
_cell.angle_gamma   90.00
#
_symmetry.space_group_name_H-M   'P 1'
#
loop_
_entity.id
_entity.type
_entity.pdbx_description
1 polymer ?
#
loop_
_entity_poly.entity_id
_entity_poly.type
_entity_poly.pdbx_seq_one_letter_code
_entity_poly.pdbx_strand_id
1 'polypeptide(L)'
;ASYFCKGLKENEVNLVPQMQTSGLWADILGARNIVAHYVSSLIYNVNNNVVEGFNNVIAKYVGGKRINYSLRGSYSARCHTAVTSFNLGSTYISHLHKKMTNLSPGIITNKYICLNENKKKQ
;
A
#
# COMPACT_ATOMS: atom_id res chain seq x y z
N ALA A 1 -15.32 27.00 -18.23
CA ALA A 1 -14.41 27.09 -17.06
C ALA A 1 -14.97 26.41 -15.80
N SER A 2 -15.65 25.26 -15.88
CA SER A 2 -16.20 24.56 -14.70
C SER A 2 -15.30 23.43 -14.17
N TYR A 3 -14.08 23.29 -14.70
CA TYR A 3 -13.17 22.20 -14.37
C TYR A 3 -12.44 22.42 -13.04
N PHE A 4 -12.20 23.67 -12.66
CA PHE A 4 -11.46 24.00 -11.45
C PHE A 4 -12.38 24.00 -10.21
N CYS A 5 -11.86 23.46 -9.10
CA CYS A 5 -12.54 23.52 -7.81
C CYS A 5 -12.77 24.97 -7.39
N LYS A 6 -13.99 25.28 -6.93
CA LYS A 6 -14.42 26.62 -6.47
C LYS A 6 -14.06 26.92 -5.01
N GLY A 7 -13.11 26.18 -4.42
CA GLY A 7 -12.76 26.27 -3.00
C GLY A 7 -13.41 25.19 -2.13
N LEU A 8 -13.29 25.33 -0.81
CA LEU A 8 -13.88 24.42 0.16
C LEU A 8 -15.41 24.45 0.04
N LYS A 9 -16.03 23.26 0.04
CA LYS A 9 -17.48 23.14 0.14
C LYS A 9 -17.90 23.36 1.59
N GLU A 10 -19.09 23.93 1.79
CA GLU A 10 -19.67 24.06 3.12
C GLU A 10 -19.77 22.67 3.78
N ASN A 11 -19.30 22.57 5.04
CA ASN A 11 -19.21 21.35 5.85
C ASN A 11 -18.10 20.34 5.49
N GLU A 12 -17.12 20.70 4.66
CA GLU A 12 -15.99 19.82 4.37
C GLU A 12 -14.90 19.90 5.45
N VAL A 13 -14.58 18.76 6.09
CA VAL A 13 -13.54 18.68 7.12
C VAL A 13 -12.18 18.50 6.46
N ASN A 14 -11.22 19.38 6.80
CA ASN A 14 -9.86 19.26 6.32
C ASN A 14 -9.12 18.10 7.04
N LEU A 15 -8.86 17.01 6.31
CA LEU A 15 -8.16 15.83 6.81
C LEU A 15 -6.64 15.89 6.64
N VAL A 16 -6.10 16.90 5.94
CA VAL A 16 -4.65 17.04 5.71
C VAL A 16 -3.84 16.99 7.02
N PRO A 17 -4.23 17.67 8.12
CA PRO A 17 -3.48 17.58 9.37
C PRO A 17 -3.42 16.16 9.95
N GLN A 18 -4.51 15.39 9.84
CA GLN A 18 -4.53 14.00 10.32
C GLN A 18 -3.62 13.10 9.48
N MET A 19 -3.59 13.33 8.15
CA MET A 19 -2.74 12.60 7.23
C MET A 19 -1.25 12.92 7.40
N GLN A 20 -0.92 14.15 7.79
CA GLN A 20 0.45 14.54 8.13
C GLN A 20 0.96 13.78 9.36
N THR A 21 0.13 13.69 10.39
CA THR A 21 0.46 12.96 11.63
C THR A 21 0.64 11.46 11.40
N SER A 22 -0.13 10.85 10.49
CA SER A 22 -0.04 9.41 10.19
C SER A 22 1.09 9.04 9.21
N GLY A 23 1.81 10.01 8.65
CA GLY A 23 2.84 9.81 7.62
C GLY A 23 2.28 9.54 6.21
N LEU A 24 0.99 9.24 6.08
CA LEU A 24 0.30 9.00 4.80
C LEU A 24 0.42 10.18 3.83
N TRP A 25 0.45 11.40 4.36
CA TRP A 25 0.65 12.60 3.56
C TRP A 25 1.98 12.58 2.80
N ALA A 26 3.05 12.11 3.43
CA ALA A 26 4.38 12.05 2.81
C ALA A 26 4.41 11.03 1.66
N ASP A 27 3.76 9.88 1.83
CA ASP A 27 3.66 8.86 0.78
C ASP A 27 2.86 9.37 -0.44
N ILE A 28 1.74 10.03 -0.19
CA ILE A 28 0.92 10.64 -1.25
C ILE A 28 1.70 11.73 -1.98
N LEU A 29 2.42 12.57 -1.23
CA LEU A 29 3.26 13.61 -1.82
C LEU A 29 4.41 13.01 -2.65
N GLY A 30 5.01 11.92 -2.18
CA GLY A 30 6.03 11.18 -2.91
C GLY A 30 5.50 10.64 -4.24
N ALA A 31 4.36 9.97 -4.22
CA ALA A 31 3.71 9.47 -5.44
C ALA A 31 3.36 10.60 -6.41
N ARG A 32 2.78 11.69 -5.91
CA ARG A 32 2.48 12.90 -6.69
C ARG A 32 3.73 13.47 -7.35
N ASN A 33 4.82 13.59 -6.60
CA ASN A 33 6.06 14.19 -7.08
C ASN A 33 6.69 13.34 -8.21
N ILE A 34 6.61 12.01 -8.12
CA ILE A 34 7.05 11.10 -9.19
C ILE A 34 6.22 11.37 -10.46
N VAL A 35 4.90 11.41 -10.36
CA VAL A 35 4.02 11.67 -11.51
C VAL A 35 4.30 13.06 -12.12
N ALA A 36 4.45 14.08 -11.29
CA ALA A 36 4.77 15.44 -11.73
C ALA A 36 6.14 15.50 -12.43
N HIS A 37 7.14 14.80 -11.91
CA HIS A 37 8.48 14.73 -12.50
C HIS A 37 8.46 14.08 -13.90
N TYR A 38 7.67 13.02 -14.09
CA TYR A 38 7.57 12.32 -15.37
C TYR A 38 6.44 12.82 -16.28
N VAL A 39 5.78 13.93 -15.96
CA VAL A 39 4.56 14.36 -16.67
C VAL A 39 4.79 14.58 -18.16
N SER A 40 5.94 15.14 -18.55
CA SER A 40 6.29 15.34 -19.96
C SER A 40 6.46 14.00 -20.68
N SER A 41 7.22 13.06 -20.11
CA SER A 41 7.38 11.72 -20.68
C SER A 41 6.06 10.95 -20.77
N LEU A 42 5.19 11.10 -19.77
CA LEU A 42 3.84 10.53 -19.75
C LEU A 42 2.95 11.11 -20.86
N ILE A 43 2.94 12.44 -21.03
CA ILE A 43 2.17 13.13 -22.08
C ILE A 43 2.66 12.71 -23.48
N TYR A 44 3.97 12.64 -23.67
CA TYR A 44 4.57 12.26 -24.95
C TYR A 44 4.69 10.75 -25.14
N ASN A 45 4.18 9.95 -24.20
CA ASN A 45 4.28 8.48 -24.17
C ASN A 45 5.69 7.96 -24.50
N VAL A 46 6.70 8.67 -23.99
CA VAL A 46 8.10 8.28 -24.14
C VAL A 46 8.31 7.15 -23.16
N ASN A 47 8.15 5.92 -23.66
CA ASN A 47 8.42 4.75 -22.85
C ASN A 47 9.93 4.62 -22.64
N ASN A 48 10.30 4.27 -21.42
CA ASN A 48 11.56 3.64 -21.14
C ASN A 48 11.71 2.51 -22.17
N ASN A 49 12.83 2.54 -22.90
CA ASN A 49 13.18 1.63 -23.99
C ASN A 49 12.66 0.20 -23.72
N VAL A 50 12.17 -0.51 -24.73
CA VAL A 50 11.78 -1.94 -24.64
C VAL A 50 12.84 -2.76 -23.88
N VAL A 51 14.11 -2.41 -24.02
CA VAL A 51 15.24 -2.98 -23.28
C VAL A 51 15.14 -2.78 -21.77
N GLU A 52 14.74 -1.60 -21.28
CA GLU A 52 14.52 -1.33 -19.85
C GLU A 52 13.30 -2.06 -19.30
N GLY A 53 12.22 -2.12 -20.07
CA GLY A 53 11.04 -2.92 -19.72
C GLY A 53 11.37 -4.40 -19.63
N PHE A 54 12.11 -4.94 -20.60
CA PHE A 54 12.60 -6.30 -20.60
C PHE A 54 13.57 -6.56 -19.45
N ASN A 55 14.50 -5.65 -19.18
CA ASN A 55 15.44 -5.77 -18.07
C ASN A 55 14.72 -5.77 -16.71
N ASN A 56 13.63 -5.00 -16.55
CA ASN A 56 12.81 -5.04 -15.34
C ASN A 56 12.08 -6.39 -15.17
N VAL A 57 11.59 -6.98 -16.26
CA VAL A 57 10.99 -8.32 -16.23
C VAL A 57 12.05 -9.38 -15.91
N ILE A 58 13.18 -9.38 -16.61
CA ILE A 58 14.28 -10.30 -16.38
C ILE A 58 14.83 -10.16 -14.96
N ALA A 59 15.03 -8.95 -14.44
CA ALA A 59 15.46 -8.73 -13.06
C ALA A 59 14.47 -9.29 -12.03
N LYS A 60 13.15 -9.25 -12.28
CA LYS A 60 12.14 -9.89 -11.43
C LYS A 60 12.23 -11.41 -11.44
N TYR A 61 12.52 -12.02 -12.58
CA TYR A 61 12.62 -13.48 -12.71
C TYR A 61 13.98 -14.00 -12.23
N VAL A 62 15.08 -13.36 -12.62
CA VAL A 62 16.47 -13.72 -12.26
C VAL A 62 16.75 -13.44 -10.78
N GLY A 63 16.27 -12.32 -10.24
CA GLY A 63 16.36 -12.02 -8.80
C GLY A 63 15.48 -12.93 -7.93
N GLY A 64 14.59 -13.70 -8.56
CA GLY A 64 13.61 -14.56 -7.93
C GLY A 64 12.66 -13.82 -6.99
N LYS A 65 11.68 -14.54 -6.44
CA LYS A 65 10.77 -14.06 -5.36
C LYS A 65 11.47 -13.38 -4.16
N ARG A 66 12.81 -13.39 -4.06
CA ARG A 66 13.63 -12.95 -2.93
C ARG A 66 13.92 -11.45 -2.90
N ILE A 67 14.03 -10.75 -4.03
CA ILE A 67 14.32 -9.31 -4.03
C ILE A 67 13.37 -8.60 -5.00
N ASN A 68 12.29 -8.00 -4.47
CA ASN A 68 11.48 -7.09 -5.26
C ASN A 68 12.14 -5.71 -5.24
N TYR A 69 12.90 -5.39 -6.28
CA TYR A 69 13.56 -4.08 -6.45
C TYR A 69 12.57 -2.92 -6.57
N SER A 70 11.28 -3.18 -6.80
CA SER A 70 10.25 -2.13 -6.86
C SER A 70 9.97 -1.50 -5.50
N LEU A 71 10.25 -2.19 -4.38
CA LEU A 71 10.12 -1.65 -3.02
C LEU A 71 11.14 -2.26 -2.05
N ARG A 72 12.08 -1.43 -1.56
CA ARG A 72 13.03 -1.76 -0.49
C ARG A 72 12.27 -2.27 0.76
N GLY A 73 12.71 -3.39 1.34
CA GLY A 73 12.12 -3.97 2.56
C GLY A 73 10.95 -4.95 2.35
N SER A 74 10.41 -5.08 1.14
CA SER A 74 9.27 -5.95 0.83
C SER A 74 9.49 -7.45 1.09
N TYR A 75 10.72 -7.95 0.97
CA TYR A 75 11.04 -9.35 1.30
C TYR A 75 10.98 -9.60 2.81
N SER A 76 11.67 -8.76 3.59
CA SER A 76 11.65 -8.83 5.05
C SER A 76 10.24 -8.70 5.60
N ALA A 77 9.44 -7.77 5.07
CA ALA A 77 8.03 -7.63 5.44
C ALA A 77 7.23 -8.93 5.22
N ARG A 78 7.38 -9.59 4.05
CA ARG A 78 6.70 -10.87 3.78
C ARG A 78 7.12 -11.97 4.74
N CYS A 79 8.41 -12.09 5.04
CA CYS A 79 8.91 -13.08 6.00
C CYS A 79 8.32 -12.83 7.39
N HIS A 80 8.35 -11.59 7.88
CA HIS A 80 7.77 -11.24 9.18
C HIS A 80 6.26 -11.48 9.22
N THR A 81 5.52 -11.11 8.17
CA THR A 81 4.09 -11.37 8.07
C THR A 81 3.78 -12.86 8.05
N ALA A 82 4.57 -13.67 7.34
CA ALA A 82 4.38 -15.13 7.29
C ALA A 82 4.63 -15.79 8.66
N VAL A 83 5.69 -15.39 9.37
CA VAL A 83 5.96 -15.88 10.73
C VAL A 83 4.84 -15.46 11.69
N THR A 84 4.40 -14.21 11.60
CA THR A 84 3.33 -13.65 12.44
C THR A 84 2.00 -14.34 12.18
N SER A 85 1.65 -14.61 10.92
CA SER A 85 0.40 -15.29 10.55
C SER A 85 0.40 -16.77 10.94
N PHE A 86 1.56 -17.42 10.89
CA PHE A 86 1.71 -18.79 11.38
C PHE A 86 1.50 -18.86 12.89
N ASN A 87 2.15 -17.98 13.66
CA ASN A 87 2.08 -18.00 15.13
C ASN A 87 0.71 -17.55 15.67
N LEU A 88 0.09 -16.52 15.09
CA LEU A 88 -1.17 -15.95 15.58
C LEU A 88 -2.42 -16.55 14.91
N GLY A 89 -2.24 -17.42 13.91
CA GLY A 89 -3.33 -18.07 13.21
C GLY A 89 -4.27 -17.07 12.53
N SER A 90 -5.58 -17.30 12.63
CA SER A 90 -6.64 -16.45 12.04
C SER A 90 -6.65 -15.01 12.58
N THR A 91 -6.15 -14.80 13.79
CA THR A 91 -6.24 -13.50 14.49
C THR A 91 -5.10 -12.53 14.13
N TYR A 92 -4.15 -12.96 13.29
CA TYR A 92 -2.95 -12.18 12.98
C TYR A 92 -3.25 -10.78 12.41
N ILE A 93 -4.31 -10.66 11.58
CA ILE A 93 -4.75 -9.38 10.99
C ILE A 93 -5.22 -8.43 12.10
N SER A 94 -5.97 -8.94 13.09
CA SER A 94 -6.45 -8.12 14.20
C SER A 94 -5.32 -7.62 15.08
N HIS A 95 -4.34 -8.49 15.37
CA HIS A 95 -3.15 -8.13 16.13
C HIS A 95 -2.30 -7.07 15.42
N LEU A 96 -2.03 -7.24 14.12
CA LEU A 96 -1.29 -6.25 13.32
C LEU A 96 -2.01 -4.90 13.30
N HIS A 97 -3.31 -4.90 13.01
CA HIS A 97 -4.11 -3.68 12.96
C HIS A 97 -4.11 -2.93 14.29
N LYS A 98 -4.38 -3.64 15.40
CA LYS A 98 -4.35 -3.06 16.75
C LYS A 98 -2.97 -2.51 17.08
N LYS A 99 -1.89 -3.18 16.69
CA LYS A 99 -0.53 -2.72 16.97
C LYS A 99 -0.14 -1.48 16.16
N MET A 100 -0.60 -1.37 14.91
CA MET A 100 -0.31 -0.22 14.05
C MET A 100 -1.18 1.00 14.37
N THR A 101 -2.44 0.79 14.74
CA THR A 101 -3.43 1.87 14.86
C THR A 101 -3.87 2.17 16.29
N ASN A 102 -3.52 1.31 17.26
CA ASN A 102 -4.08 1.28 18.62
C ASN A 102 -5.62 1.13 18.66
N LEU A 103 -6.26 0.76 17.54
CA LEU A 103 -7.71 0.62 17.40
C LEU A 103 -8.09 -0.81 16.98
N SER A 104 -9.29 -1.24 17.35
CA SER A 104 -9.81 -2.53 16.89
C SER A 104 -10.08 -2.50 15.38
N PRO A 105 -9.93 -3.65 14.69
CA PRO A 105 -10.32 -3.76 13.29
C PRO A 105 -11.83 -3.49 13.11
N GLY A 106 -12.20 -3.03 11.92
CA GLY A 106 -13.60 -2.81 11.57
C GLY A 106 -14.43 -4.10 11.53
N ILE A 107 -15.75 -3.93 11.48
CA ILE A 107 -16.75 -5.01 11.55
C ILE A 107 -16.51 -6.09 10.48
N ILE A 108 -16.17 -5.69 9.26
CA ILE A 108 -15.90 -6.61 8.13
C ILE A 108 -14.71 -7.51 8.45
N THR A 109 -13.61 -6.94 8.95
CA THR A 109 -12.39 -7.68 9.29
C THR A 109 -12.65 -8.66 10.42
N ASN A 110 -13.40 -8.26 11.44
CA ASN A 110 -13.77 -9.16 12.54
C ASN A 110 -14.64 -10.33 12.04
N LYS A 111 -15.62 -10.07 11.14
CA LYS A 111 -16.45 -11.11 10.52
C LYS A 111 -15.60 -12.10 9.70
N TYR A 112 -14.63 -11.61 8.93
CA TYR A 112 -13.69 -12.46 8.19
C TYR A 112 -12.88 -13.37 9.13
N ILE A 113 -12.37 -12.84 10.24
CA ILE A 113 -11.60 -13.61 11.21
C ILE A 113 -12.45 -14.72 11.84
N CYS A 114 -13.67 -14.41 12.27
CA CYS A 114 -14.61 -15.39 12.82
C CYS A 114 -14.90 -16.53 11.83
N LEU A 115 -15.13 -16.21 10.54
CA LEU A 115 -15.35 -17.22 9.51
C LEU A 115 -14.13 -18.14 9.34
N ASN A 116 -12.93 -17.59 9.37
CA ASN A 116 -11.70 -18.35 9.21
C ASN A 116 -11.37 -19.23 10.44
N GLU A 117 -11.77 -18.80 11.64
CA GLU A 117 -11.68 -19.61 12.85
C GLU A 117 -12.62 -20.82 12.78
N ASN A 118 -13.85 -20.61 12.32
CA ASN A 118 -14.84 -21.68 12.20
C ASN A 118 -14.41 -22.74 11.18
N LYS A 119 -13.75 -22.33 10.08
CA LYS A 119 -13.17 -23.25 9.09
C LYS A 119 -12.02 -24.12 9.63
N LYS A 120 -11.32 -23.69 10.68
CA LYS A 120 -10.25 -24.47 11.31
C LYS A 120 -10.74 -25.47 12.35
N LYS A 121 -12.00 -25.31 12.83
CA LYS A 121 -12.61 -26.19 13.83
C LYS A 121 -13.42 -27.35 13.22
N GLN A 122 -13.68 -27.30 11.91
CA GLN A 122 -14.22 -28.41 11.11
C GLN A 122 -13.05 -29.25 10.59
#